data_AF-A0A1F5QSS2-F1
#
_entry.id   AF-A0A1F5QSS2-F1
#
_cell.length_a   1.000
_cell.length_b   1.000
_cell.length_c   1.000
_cell.angle_alpha   90.00
_cell.angle_beta   90.00
_cell.angle_gamma   90.00
#
_symmetry.space_group_name_H-M   'P 1'
#
loop_
_entity.id
_entity.type
_entity.pdbx_description
1 polymer ?
#
loop_
_entity_poly.entity_id
_entity_poly.type
_entity_poly.pdbx_seq_one_letter_code
_entity_poly.pdbx_strand_id
1 'polypeptide(L)'
;MSTYQRKIYHEQGGDRQVVAAGGSIDVESGGELDVESGGALKLAGTQVTATADEINKSGGVTAGTVAAGKAVVVDADKDIGDFRDLDAVNIDAGASGVAGSVDVFPATEAKGKLTLACANQTGDTVVTLLADAMGQATTVHVPDPGAAASYVAQSSAALSRAEVDVLDGVTAGQAAAGKAVVLGASKEIDELHTAALSLGAGAGTVVTATAAQLNALTGNLATLDAAVTRAMRHTRVGERYRPVADKCYLQKYSQITGQTSAIYRTRHKAITPYYSPRVIIANYGNNVGAGEVAPGNAISVKCSIEYPVGTVIPLYVSGARPTSLGTTDLTGWMITDPDEDIYIAAGEYFYVRTYVLVGGGEVWQTNAGILTGGPDYYQYGVDYCDTTDIPANQGVGGIFPSAILGNTGGQVLIPSWAIVGDSIPGMYIGRGLADTLAYVNCGNTGERAQYYALRANRLLRSMISEVCSHLLLWYGYNDLNNSRTLAQLQADCQTIANLYKARGVEVYLASLLPATTSTDSWATLENQSDKWSGTITQRWRDFNTWVRTTPTPFDGYWDPNLVVDNAQDSNRWKVTGGAWTDDGVHPKHSAPDNGGDALRAAIASWAAGIAL
;
A
#
# COMPACT_ATOMS: atom_id res chain seq x y z
N MET A 1 83.52 101.62 57.40
CA MET A 1 83.11 102.23 56.12
C MET A 1 82.45 101.14 55.30
N SER A 2 81.11 101.16 55.14
CA SER A 2 80.45 100.27 54.17
C SER A 2 80.60 100.91 52.79
N THR A 3 81.36 100.26 51.92
CA THR A 3 81.53 100.70 50.54
C THR A 3 80.20 100.53 49.81
N TYR A 4 79.58 101.65 49.42
CA TYR A 4 78.42 101.63 48.51
C TYR A 4 78.86 101.02 47.18
N GLN A 5 78.39 99.81 46.89
CA GLN A 5 78.60 99.18 45.60
C GLN A 5 77.38 99.47 44.74
N ARG A 6 77.56 100.25 43.68
CA ARG A 6 76.52 100.48 42.66
C ARG A 6 76.00 99.12 42.18
N LYS A 7 74.67 98.95 42.12
CA LYS A 7 74.06 97.66 41.77
C LYS A 7 74.35 97.20 40.35
N ILE A 8 74.61 98.14 39.44
CA ILE A 8 75.14 97.87 38.10
C ILE A 8 76.60 98.30 38.09
N TYR A 9 77.51 97.36 37.87
CA TYR A 9 78.95 97.61 37.82
C TYR A 9 79.63 96.75 36.76
N HIS A 10 80.81 97.17 36.34
CA HIS A 10 81.73 96.29 35.61
C HIS A 10 82.64 95.59 36.63
N GLU A 11 82.85 94.28 36.47
CA GLU A 11 83.86 93.54 37.24
C GLU A 11 85.26 94.09 36.95
N GLN A 12 86.19 93.91 37.90
CA GLN A 12 87.57 94.42 37.80
C GLN A 12 88.25 93.80 36.56
N GLY A 13 88.65 94.65 35.61
CA GLY A 13 89.16 94.23 34.30
C GLY A 13 88.25 94.64 33.13
N GLY A 14 86.97 94.90 33.38
CA GLY A 14 86.02 95.45 32.38
C GLY A 14 85.24 94.40 31.57
N ASP A 15 85.62 93.13 31.64
CA ASP A 15 85.13 92.06 30.76
C ASP A 15 83.67 91.62 31.00
N ARG A 16 83.08 91.97 32.15
CA ARG A 16 81.70 91.59 32.50
C ARG A 16 80.97 92.75 33.16
N GLN A 17 79.80 93.10 32.61
CA GLN A 17 78.83 93.96 33.28
C GLN A 17 77.89 93.10 34.13
N VAL A 18 77.75 93.45 35.42
CA VAL A 18 76.98 92.69 36.40
C VAL A 18 75.89 93.56 36.99
N VAL A 19 74.69 92.99 37.06
CA VAL A 19 73.59 93.49 37.89
C VAL A 19 73.57 92.65 39.16
N ALA A 20 73.85 93.28 40.30
CA ALA A 20 73.87 92.61 41.61
C ALA A 20 72.47 92.12 42.03
N ALA A 21 72.43 91.20 42.99
CA ALA A 21 71.17 90.69 43.56
C ALA A 21 70.21 91.82 43.97
N GLY A 22 68.93 91.70 43.57
CA GLY A 22 67.91 92.72 43.80
C GLY A 22 68.09 94.01 42.98
N GLY A 23 68.94 94.00 41.95
CA GLY A 23 68.89 94.94 40.84
C GLY A 23 68.15 94.32 39.64
N SER A 24 67.48 95.15 38.86
CA SER A 24 66.86 94.78 37.58
C SER A 24 67.58 95.50 36.44
N ILE A 25 67.46 94.94 35.24
CA ILE A 25 67.71 95.66 34.00
C ILE A 25 66.39 95.70 33.25
N ASP A 26 65.88 96.91 33.04
CA ASP A 26 64.69 97.14 32.22
C ASP A 26 65.18 97.70 30.89
N VAL A 27 64.92 96.98 29.79
CA VAL A 27 65.30 97.39 28.44
C VAL A 27 64.06 97.92 27.74
N GLU A 28 63.84 99.23 27.80
CA GLU A 28 62.77 99.91 27.08
C GLU A 28 63.26 100.32 25.68
N SER A 29 63.09 99.42 24.71
CA SER A 29 63.46 99.66 23.30
C SER A 29 62.24 99.60 22.40
N GLY A 30 62.14 100.51 21.43
CA GLY A 30 61.18 100.43 20.32
C GLY A 30 61.69 99.60 19.13
N GLY A 31 62.91 99.05 19.22
CA GLY A 31 63.55 98.21 18.21
C GLY A 31 63.83 96.80 18.73
N GLU A 32 64.86 96.14 18.19
CA GLU A 32 65.26 94.79 18.57
C GLU A 32 66.27 94.80 19.74
N LEU A 33 66.15 93.81 20.64
CA LEU A 33 67.23 93.44 21.54
C LEU A 33 67.95 92.25 20.92
N ASP A 34 69.05 92.53 20.25
CA ASP A 34 69.91 91.50 19.69
C ASP A 34 71.01 91.13 20.69
N VAL A 35 71.16 89.83 20.95
CA VAL A 35 72.11 89.29 21.93
C VAL A 35 73.11 88.39 21.20
N GLU A 36 74.07 89.01 20.54
CA GLU A 36 75.18 88.35 19.86
C GLU A 36 76.27 87.91 20.85
N SER A 37 75.95 86.99 21.77
CA SER A 37 76.86 86.62 22.86
C SER A 37 78.15 85.92 22.38
N GLY A 38 78.18 85.34 21.17
CA GLY A 38 79.22 84.39 20.75
C GLY A 38 79.29 83.10 21.60
N GLY A 39 78.43 82.98 22.60
CA GLY A 39 78.35 81.91 23.60
C GLY A 39 76.89 81.57 23.91
N ALA A 40 76.57 81.23 25.16
CA ALA A 40 75.24 80.73 25.54
C ALA A 40 74.34 81.80 26.16
N LEU A 41 73.10 81.94 25.68
CA LEU A 41 72.04 82.62 26.44
C LEU A 41 71.66 81.74 27.65
N LYS A 42 71.66 82.31 28.86
CA LYS A 42 71.22 81.62 30.07
C LYS A 42 70.05 82.36 30.71
N LEU A 43 68.97 81.65 31.03
CA LEU A 43 67.84 82.15 31.82
C LEU A 43 67.87 81.46 33.18
N ALA A 44 67.89 82.27 34.25
CA ALA A 44 68.04 81.77 35.63
C ALA A 44 69.22 80.77 35.80
N GLY A 45 70.35 81.03 35.12
CA GLY A 45 71.54 80.17 35.16
C GLY A 45 71.48 78.92 34.27
N THR A 46 70.33 78.61 33.67
CA THR A 46 70.16 77.48 32.74
C THR A 46 70.37 77.94 31.31
N GLN A 47 71.24 77.25 30.58
CA GLN A 47 71.47 77.54 29.16
C GLN A 47 70.22 77.22 28.33
N VAL A 48 69.85 78.16 27.46
CA VAL A 48 68.90 77.95 26.38
C VAL A 48 69.64 77.23 25.25
N THR A 49 69.21 76.02 24.92
CA THR A 49 69.84 75.19 23.87
C THR A 49 69.10 75.22 22.54
N ALA A 50 67.85 75.71 22.52
CA ALA A 50 67.07 75.87 21.30
C ALA A 50 67.56 77.08 20.49
N THR A 51 67.50 76.97 19.17
CA THR A 51 67.70 78.07 18.23
C THR A 51 66.53 79.07 18.31
N ALA A 52 66.75 80.29 17.82
CA ALA A 52 65.68 81.29 17.73
C ALA A 52 64.49 80.77 16.90
N ASP A 53 64.75 80.05 15.79
CA ASP A 53 63.71 79.45 14.96
C ASP A 53 62.87 78.40 15.72
N GLU A 54 63.50 77.57 16.56
CA GLU A 54 62.78 76.60 17.40
C GLU A 54 61.94 77.28 18.48
N ILE A 55 62.44 78.34 19.12
CA ILE A 55 61.67 79.14 20.08
C ILE A 55 60.47 79.81 19.37
N ASN A 56 60.70 80.37 18.18
CA ASN A 56 59.65 81.02 17.38
C ASN A 56 58.55 80.06 16.90
N LYS A 57 58.82 78.74 16.86
CA LYS A 57 57.78 77.73 16.62
C LYS A 57 56.80 77.59 17.79
N SER A 58 57.15 78.03 19.00
CA SER A 58 56.24 78.02 20.16
C SER A 58 55.41 79.31 20.31
N GLY A 59 55.83 80.41 19.67
CA GLY A 59 55.14 81.69 19.72
C GLY A 59 53.83 81.72 18.93
N GLY A 60 52.76 82.22 19.56
CA GLY A 60 51.44 82.37 18.94
C GLY A 60 50.63 81.07 18.80
N VAL A 61 51.04 79.99 19.47
CA VAL A 61 50.30 78.72 19.53
C VAL A 61 49.19 78.81 20.58
N THR A 62 47.97 78.41 20.21
CA THR A 62 46.87 78.22 21.16
C THR A 62 46.87 76.76 21.62
N ALA A 63 46.85 76.54 22.94
CA ALA A 63 46.80 75.19 23.48
C ALA A 63 45.51 74.48 23.05
N GLY A 64 45.59 73.21 22.64
CA GLY A 64 44.46 72.42 22.15
C GLY A 64 44.25 72.43 20.64
N THR A 65 44.96 73.30 19.89
CA THR A 65 44.82 73.41 18.42
C THR A 65 46.14 73.15 17.71
N VAL A 66 46.05 72.83 16.40
CA VAL A 66 47.22 72.63 15.54
C VAL A 66 47.43 73.86 14.67
N ALA A 67 48.52 74.61 14.91
CA ALA A 67 48.92 75.74 14.08
C ALA A 67 49.94 75.33 13.01
N ALA A 68 49.70 75.71 11.75
CA ALA A 68 50.58 75.35 10.64
C ALA A 68 52.01 75.88 10.82
N GLY A 69 53.01 74.99 10.69
CA GLY A 69 54.44 75.34 10.81
C GLY A 69 54.93 75.64 12.22
N LYS A 70 54.12 75.34 13.26
CA LYS A 70 54.41 75.63 14.66
C LYS A 70 54.49 74.34 15.51
N ALA A 71 54.86 74.49 16.77
CA ALA A 71 54.82 73.43 17.77
C ALA A 71 53.35 73.06 18.10
N VAL A 72 53.12 71.80 18.48
CA VAL A 72 51.82 71.33 18.99
C VAL A 72 51.88 71.39 20.52
N VAL A 73 50.92 72.09 21.13
CA VAL A 73 50.80 72.25 22.58
C VAL A 73 49.41 71.79 23.00
N VAL A 74 49.35 70.76 23.84
CA VAL A 74 48.08 70.23 24.35
C VAL A 74 47.43 71.20 25.33
N ASP A 75 46.10 71.15 25.46
CA ASP A 75 45.39 71.96 26.46
C ASP A 75 45.49 71.39 27.89
N ALA A 76 44.73 71.96 28.82
CA ALA A 76 44.75 71.54 30.22
C ALA A 76 44.28 70.09 30.44
N ASP A 77 43.44 69.57 29.54
CA ASP A 77 42.92 68.20 29.55
C ASP A 77 43.78 67.24 28.72
N LYS A 78 44.82 67.78 28.08
CA LYS A 78 45.75 67.11 27.15
C LYS A 78 45.13 66.80 25.79
N ASP A 79 44.14 67.56 25.38
CA ASP A 79 43.44 67.38 24.12
C ASP A 79 44.12 68.16 22.98
N ILE A 80 43.92 67.67 21.75
CA ILE A 80 44.26 68.31 20.46
C ILE A 80 43.19 67.96 19.42
N GLY A 81 42.58 68.95 18.77
CA GLY A 81 41.44 68.74 17.86
C GLY A 81 41.72 68.66 16.35
N ASP A 82 42.79 69.29 15.86
CA ASP A 82 42.79 69.81 14.47
C ASP A 82 43.86 69.22 13.52
N PHE A 83 44.41 68.03 13.79
CA PHE A 83 45.33 67.43 12.81
C PHE A 83 44.61 67.18 11.48
N ARG A 84 45.11 67.82 10.40
CA ARG A 84 44.54 67.64 9.05
C ARG A 84 44.80 66.25 8.50
N ASP A 85 46.07 65.83 8.57
CA ASP A 85 46.57 64.53 8.12
C ASP A 85 47.50 64.00 9.23
N LEU A 86 47.23 62.80 9.74
CA LEU A 86 48.05 62.15 10.76
C LEU A 86 48.51 60.78 10.24
N ASP A 87 49.82 60.64 10.03
CA ASP A 87 50.45 59.36 9.70
C ASP A 87 51.01 58.75 10.99
N ALA A 88 50.31 57.75 11.53
CA ALA A 88 50.67 57.06 12.77
C ALA A 88 50.73 55.55 12.53
N VAL A 89 51.77 54.91 13.06
CA VAL A 89 51.93 53.45 12.96
C VAL A 89 50.86 52.74 13.80
N ASN A 90 50.64 53.23 15.03
CA ASN A 90 49.64 52.73 15.96
C ASN A 90 48.87 53.90 16.56
N ILE A 91 47.56 53.74 16.74
CA ILE A 91 46.70 54.66 17.48
C ILE A 91 46.14 53.88 18.66
N ASP A 92 46.60 54.20 19.86
CA ASP A 92 46.11 53.60 21.10
C ASP A 92 44.96 54.43 21.66
N ALA A 93 43.73 53.93 21.50
CA ALA A 93 42.55 54.58 22.06
C ALA A 93 42.27 54.05 23.48
N GLY A 94 42.67 54.83 24.48
CA GLY A 94 42.51 54.52 25.91
C GLY A 94 43.83 54.27 26.63
N ALA A 95 43.74 53.86 27.89
CA ALA A 95 44.91 53.50 28.70
C ALA A 95 44.63 52.17 29.42
N SER A 96 45.67 51.52 29.94
CA SER A 96 45.49 50.30 30.74
C SER A 96 44.49 50.54 31.89
N GLY A 97 43.34 49.85 31.85
CA GLY A 97 42.26 49.99 32.82
C GLY A 97 41.18 51.03 32.49
N VAL A 98 41.29 51.75 31.37
CA VAL A 98 40.30 52.73 30.89
C VAL A 98 40.04 52.50 29.40
N ALA A 99 38.84 52.02 29.06
CA ALA A 99 38.45 51.80 27.68
C ALA A 99 38.43 53.13 26.91
N GLY A 100 39.08 53.15 25.74
CA GLY A 100 38.91 54.22 24.76
C GLY A 100 38.15 53.74 23.53
N SER A 101 37.83 54.69 22.65
CA SER A 101 37.16 54.43 21.37
C SER A 101 37.84 55.19 20.24
N VAL A 102 37.93 54.56 19.07
CA VAL A 102 38.16 55.26 17.82
C VAL A 102 36.80 55.56 17.21
N ASP A 103 36.49 56.85 17.06
CA ASP A 103 35.21 57.33 16.55
C ASP A 103 35.40 57.99 15.19
N VAL A 104 34.63 57.56 14.20
CA VAL A 104 34.54 58.19 12.88
C VAL A 104 33.15 58.80 12.73
N PHE A 105 33.09 60.13 12.75
CA PHE A 105 31.85 60.85 12.56
C PHE A 105 31.53 60.96 11.05
N PRO A 106 30.26 60.82 10.65
CA PRO A 106 29.84 61.06 9.29
C PRO A 106 29.94 62.56 8.96
N ALA A 107 30.06 62.88 7.67
CA ALA A 107 30.10 64.27 7.20
C ALA A 107 28.81 65.08 7.47
N THR A 108 27.72 64.42 7.89
CA THR A 108 26.46 65.06 8.26
C THR A 108 26.37 65.19 9.78
N GLU A 109 26.33 66.42 10.29
CA GLU A 109 26.18 66.67 11.73
C GLU A 109 24.92 65.99 12.31
N ALA A 110 25.08 65.38 13.49
CA ALA A 110 24.04 64.77 14.33
C ALA A 110 23.47 63.39 13.94
N LYS A 111 24.07 62.62 13.01
CA LYS A 111 23.53 61.29 12.61
C LYS A 111 24.46 60.10 12.86
N GLY A 112 24.88 59.94 14.11
CA GLY A 112 25.61 58.77 14.59
C GLY A 112 27.12 58.84 14.34
N LYS A 113 27.82 57.78 14.70
CA LYS A 113 29.25 57.58 14.49
C LYS A 113 29.53 56.11 14.23
N LEU A 114 30.58 55.79 13.48
CA LEU A 114 31.17 54.45 13.53
C LEU A 114 32.13 54.43 14.72
N THR A 115 31.90 53.53 15.68
CA THR A 115 32.74 53.38 16.87
C THR A 115 33.39 52.01 16.88
N LEU A 116 34.72 51.97 17.03
CA LEU A 116 35.46 50.79 17.45
C LEU A 116 35.73 50.92 18.95
N ALA A 117 35.07 50.11 19.78
CA ALA A 117 35.20 50.17 21.24
C ALA A 117 35.37 48.77 21.86
N CYS A 118 36.33 48.67 22.78
CA CYS A 118 36.50 47.49 23.62
C CYS A 118 35.77 47.71 24.96
N ALA A 119 34.44 47.60 24.94
CA ALA A 119 33.60 48.02 26.07
C ALA A 119 33.80 47.18 27.35
N ASN A 120 34.13 45.90 27.24
CA ASN A 120 34.36 45.02 28.39
C ASN A 120 35.29 43.85 28.02
N GLN A 121 36.58 43.98 28.34
CA GLN A 121 37.58 42.93 28.16
C GLN A 121 38.19 42.59 29.52
N THR A 122 37.66 41.56 30.16
CA THR A 122 38.04 41.15 31.52
C THR A 122 39.26 40.23 31.56
N GLY A 123 39.66 39.66 30.42
CA GLY A 123 40.87 38.85 30.28
C GLY A 123 41.95 39.56 29.47
N ASP A 124 43.23 39.32 29.78
CA ASP A 124 44.38 39.79 29.00
C ASP A 124 44.47 39.05 27.65
N THR A 125 43.58 39.43 26.73
CA THR A 125 43.42 38.78 25.42
C THR A 125 43.27 39.82 24.32
N VAL A 126 43.94 39.57 23.19
CA VAL A 126 43.95 40.45 22.03
C VAL A 126 42.74 40.15 21.14
N VAL A 127 41.97 41.17 20.77
CA VAL A 127 40.90 41.10 19.75
C VAL A 127 41.41 41.80 18.49
N THR A 128 41.48 41.09 17.37
CA THR A 128 42.01 41.63 16.10
C THR A 128 40.93 41.61 15.02
N LEU A 129 40.72 42.75 14.35
CA LEU A 129 39.98 42.83 13.10
C LEU A 129 40.99 42.70 11.95
N LEU A 130 40.94 41.59 11.21
CA LEU A 130 41.86 41.30 10.11
C LEU A 130 41.17 41.54 8.76
N ALA A 131 41.87 42.20 7.85
CA ALA A 131 41.57 42.18 6.43
C ALA A 131 42.62 41.30 5.75
N ASP A 132 42.19 40.18 5.16
CA ASP A 132 43.07 39.36 4.33
C ASP A 132 43.45 40.08 3.02
N ALA A 133 44.34 39.48 2.23
CA ALA A 133 44.80 40.06 0.97
C ALA A 133 43.64 40.42 0.03
N MET A 134 43.46 41.72 -0.25
CA MET A 134 42.49 42.24 -1.22
C MET A 134 43.19 42.58 -2.53
N GLY A 135 42.77 41.97 -3.64
CA GLY A 135 43.37 42.19 -4.96
C GLY A 135 42.94 43.50 -5.64
N GLN A 136 42.06 44.28 -5.02
CA GLN A 136 41.47 45.51 -5.56
C GLN A 136 40.90 46.39 -4.45
N ALA A 137 40.62 47.65 -4.77
CA ALA A 137 39.89 48.55 -3.87
C ALA A 137 38.53 47.94 -3.51
N THR A 138 38.26 47.82 -2.21
CA THR A 138 37.07 47.14 -1.68
C THR A 138 36.42 48.02 -0.63
N THR A 139 35.10 48.19 -0.72
CA THR A 139 34.28 48.89 0.29
C THR A 139 33.44 47.87 1.03
N VAL A 140 33.48 47.88 2.37
CA VAL A 140 32.64 47.04 3.22
C VAL A 140 31.50 47.90 3.78
N HIS A 141 30.25 47.49 3.52
CA HIS A 141 29.06 48.15 4.05
C HIS A 141 28.52 47.39 5.26
N VAL A 142 28.22 48.10 6.36
CA VAL A 142 27.51 47.56 7.53
C VAL A 142 26.08 48.14 7.51
N PRO A 143 25.06 47.36 7.14
CA PRO A 143 23.69 47.86 7.00
C PRO A 143 22.98 48.02 8.36
N ASP A 144 21.95 48.87 8.42
CA ASP A 144 21.15 49.15 9.63
C ASP A 144 20.30 47.94 10.05
N PRO A 145 20.52 47.31 11.22
CA PRO A 145 19.76 46.15 11.67
C PRO A 145 18.26 46.43 11.96
N GLY A 146 17.85 47.70 12.06
CA GLY A 146 16.47 48.11 12.28
C GLY A 146 15.61 48.22 11.01
N ALA A 147 16.23 48.22 9.83
CA ALA A 147 15.52 48.05 8.57
C ALA A 147 15.41 46.55 8.27
N ALA A 148 14.21 46.07 7.92
CA ALA A 148 13.78 44.66 7.89
C ALA A 148 14.55 43.67 6.96
N ALA A 149 15.77 43.98 6.55
CA ALA A 149 16.68 43.04 5.89
C ALA A 149 18.14 43.50 6.10
N SER A 150 18.77 43.04 7.18
CA SER A 150 20.17 43.36 7.46
C SER A 150 20.91 42.12 7.93
N TYR A 151 21.62 41.49 7.00
CA TYR A 151 22.63 40.49 7.29
C TYR A 151 23.99 41.02 6.88
N VAL A 152 24.97 40.87 7.76
CA VAL A 152 26.38 40.81 7.35
C VAL A 152 26.52 39.49 6.60
N ALA A 153 26.60 39.54 5.27
CA ALA A 153 26.90 38.35 4.49
C ALA A 153 28.31 37.85 4.85
N GLN A 154 28.41 36.71 5.53
CA GLN A 154 29.59 35.86 5.49
C GLN A 154 29.20 34.46 5.02
N SER A 155 29.37 34.21 3.72
CA SER A 155 30.03 32.98 3.24
C SER A 155 30.46 33.19 1.78
N SER A 156 31.38 32.34 1.30
CA SER A 156 32.12 32.44 0.04
C SER A 156 31.30 32.36 -1.26
N ALA A 157 29.97 32.45 -1.21
CA ALA A 157 29.09 32.54 -2.36
C ALA A 157 27.96 33.54 -2.05
N ALA A 158 27.91 34.65 -2.78
CA ALA A 158 26.93 35.71 -2.54
C ALA A 158 25.51 35.25 -2.94
N LEU A 159 24.61 35.09 -1.96
CA LEU A 159 23.17 35.02 -2.20
C LEU A 159 22.64 36.44 -2.44
N SER A 160 21.84 36.62 -3.49
CA SER A 160 21.16 37.88 -3.79
C SER A 160 20.01 38.15 -2.81
N ARG A 161 19.60 39.43 -2.68
CA ARG A 161 18.46 39.81 -1.82
C ARG A 161 17.17 39.06 -2.16
N ALA A 162 16.93 38.80 -3.46
CA ALA A 162 15.77 38.03 -3.90
C ALA A 162 15.82 36.56 -3.46
N GLU A 163 17.02 35.95 -3.39
CA GLU A 163 17.21 34.59 -2.89
C GLU A 163 17.02 34.51 -1.37
N VAL A 164 17.44 35.54 -0.64
CA VAL A 164 17.20 35.62 0.82
C VAL A 164 15.72 35.83 1.12
N ASP A 165 15.02 36.66 0.36
CA ASP A 165 13.59 36.93 0.56
C ASP A 165 12.73 35.66 0.42
N VAL A 166 13.10 34.72 -0.45
CA VAL A 166 12.38 33.44 -0.60
C VAL A 166 12.73 32.41 0.47
N LEU A 167 13.79 32.61 1.26
CA LEU A 167 14.22 31.72 2.35
C LEU A 167 13.77 32.22 3.73
N ASP A 168 13.55 33.52 3.89
CA ASP A 168 13.15 34.11 5.16
C ASP A 168 11.76 33.64 5.63
N GLY A 169 11.65 33.36 6.94
CA GLY A 169 10.43 32.88 7.60
C GLY A 169 10.01 31.45 7.29
N VAL A 170 10.80 30.68 6.52
CA VAL A 170 10.50 29.26 6.20
C VAL A 170 10.95 28.35 7.34
N THR A 171 10.05 27.48 7.83
CA THR A 171 10.39 26.42 8.79
C THR A 171 10.77 25.15 8.02
N ALA A 172 11.91 24.54 8.33
CA ALA A 172 12.36 23.31 7.67
C ALA A 172 11.30 22.20 7.79
N GLY A 173 11.01 21.53 6.68
CA GLY A 173 9.93 20.53 6.58
C GLY A 173 8.55 21.11 6.23
N GLN A 174 8.32 22.42 6.36
CA GLN A 174 7.03 23.05 6.04
C GLN A 174 7.09 23.89 4.77
N ALA A 175 6.14 23.68 3.86
CA ALA A 175 6.00 24.52 2.68
C ALA A 175 5.31 25.85 3.06
N ALA A 176 5.94 26.98 2.73
CA ALA A 176 5.36 28.32 2.87
C ALA A 176 4.96 28.87 1.49
N ALA A 177 3.74 29.42 1.37
CA ALA A 177 3.24 29.93 0.10
C ALA A 177 4.09 31.08 -0.44
N GLY A 178 4.53 30.98 -1.71
CA GLY A 178 5.36 32.00 -2.36
C GLY A 178 6.82 32.04 -1.91
N LYS A 179 7.28 31.03 -1.15
CA LYS A 179 8.65 30.90 -0.64
C LYS A 179 9.29 29.60 -1.14
N ALA A 180 10.59 29.44 -0.88
CA ALA A 180 11.32 28.20 -1.17
C ALA A 180 10.89 27.08 -0.21
N VAL A 181 10.96 25.83 -0.68
CA VAL A 181 10.76 24.64 0.17
C VAL A 181 12.13 24.22 0.72
N VAL A 182 12.24 24.18 2.04
CA VAL A 182 13.45 23.75 2.75
C VAL A 182 13.21 22.37 3.36
N LEU A 183 14.07 21.41 3.01
CA LEU A 183 13.95 20.03 3.49
C LEU A 183 14.20 19.95 5.02
N GLY A 184 13.47 19.07 5.68
CA GLY A 184 13.71 18.72 7.08
C GLY A 184 15.00 17.91 7.29
N ALA A 185 15.28 17.55 8.55
CA ALA A 185 16.50 16.85 8.94
C ALA A 185 16.64 15.46 8.29
N SER A 186 15.52 14.85 7.93
CA SER A 186 15.41 13.55 7.25
C SER A 186 15.18 13.69 5.74
N LYS A 187 15.36 14.88 5.17
CA LYS A 187 15.07 15.22 3.76
C LYS A 187 13.58 15.15 3.40
N GLU A 188 12.72 15.44 4.37
CA GLU A 188 11.26 15.37 4.34
C GLU A 188 10.59 16.73 4.12
N ILE A 189 9.32 16.69 3.73
CA ILE A 189 8.38 17.81 3.63
C ILE A 189 7.00 17.33 4.11
N ASP A 190 6.31 18.14 4.90
CA ASP A 190 5.01 17.81 5.50
C ASP A 190 3.87 17.87 4.47
N GLU A 191 3.92 18.83 3.56
CA GLU A 191 2.92 19.04 2.50
C GLU A 191 3.57 19.60 1.23
N LEU A 192 3.19 19.05 0.07
CA LEU A 192 3.64 19.55 -1.24
C LEU A 192 2.48 19.53 -2.24
N HIS A 193 2.08 20.73 -2.69
CA HIS A 193 1.14 20.90 -3.78
C HIS A 193 1.88 21.15 -5.09
N THR A 194 1.83 20.15 -6.00
CA THR A 194 2.45 20.22 -7.33
C THR A 194 1.44 19.84 -8.41
N ALA A 195 1.59 20.41 -9.60
CA ALA A 195 0.76 20.07 -10.76
C ALA A 195 1.03 18.63 -11.26
N ALA A 196 2.26 18.14 -11.09
CA ALA A 196 2.64 16.76 -11.40
C ALA A 196 3.73 16.29 -10.42
N LEU A 197 3.61 15.04 -9.96
CA LEU A 197 4.63 14.37 -9.16
C LEU A 197 5.38 13.38 -10.07
N SER A 198 6.71 13.50 -10.15
CA SER A 198 7.56 12.56 -10.89
C SER A 198 8.52 11.86 -9.92
N LEU A 199 8.68 10.55 -10.07
CA LEU A 199 9.54 9.73 -9.21
C LEU A 199 10.65 9.05 -10.03
N GLY A 200 11.86 8.93 -9.47
CA GLY A 200 13.03 8.31 -10.12
C GLY A 200 14.19 9.28 -10.36
N ALA A 201 15.28 8.78 -10.93
CA ALA A 201 16.46 9.60 -11.23
C ALA A 201 16.26 10.49 -12.47
N GLY A 202 16.98 11.62 -12.55
CA GLY A 202 16.91 12.55 -13.69
C GLY A 202 15.56 13.26 -13.78
N ALA A 203 14.91 13.23 -14.95
CA ALA A 203 13.57 13.79 -15.14
C ALA A 203 12.46 12.98 -14.42
N GLY A 204 12.78 11.79 -13.91
CA GLY A 204 11.82 10.88 -13.28
C GLY A 204 10.74 10.37 -14.25
N THR A 205 9.76 9.67 -13.69
CA THR A 205 8.54 9.22 -14.39
C THR A 205 7.34 9.87 -13.70
N VAL A 206 6.47 10.53 -14.47
CA VAL A 206 5.26 11.16 -13.95
C VAL A 206 4.34 10.09 -13.36
N VAL A 207 3.88 10.31 -12.13
CA VAL A 207 2.83 9.52 -11.51
C VAL A 207 1.51 9.88 -12.19
N THR A 208 1.01 9.00 -13.05
CA THR A 208 -0.25 9.18 -13.78
C THR A 208 -1.49 8.72 -13.01
N ALA A 209 -1.29 8.03 -11.88
CA ALA A 209 -2.37 7.60 -11.01
C ALA A 209 -3.04 8.81 -10.36
N THR A 210 -4.38 8.81 -10.34
CA THR A 210 -5.16 9.80 -9.60
C THR A 210 -4.91 9.70 -8.09
N ALA A 211 -5.16 10.79 -7.34
CA ALA A 211 -5.05 10.79 -5.89
C ALA A 211 -5.89 9.67 -5.23
N ALA A 212 -7.07 9.36 -5.78
CA ALA A 212 -7.91 8.26 -5.30
C ALA A 212 -7.24 6.88 -5.51
N GLN A 213 -6.57 6.67 -6.65
CA GLN A 213 -5.84 5.43 -6.92
C GLN A 213 -4.61 5.28 -6.03
N LEU A 214 -3.90 6.37 -5.73
CA LEU A 214 -2.77 6.36 -4.78
C LEU A 214 -3.24 6.11 -3.34
N ASN A 215 -4.33 6.76 -2.90
CA ASN A 215 -4.91 6.56 -1.57
C ASN A 215 -5.47 5.15 -1.38
N ALA A 216 -5.95 4.51 -2.44
CA ALA A 216 -6.37 3.11 -2.40
C ALA A 216 -5.19 2.16 -2.12
N LEU A 217 -3.94 2.57 -2.36
CA LEU A 217 -2.75 1.75 -2.10
C LEU A 217 -2.44 1.64 -0.60
N THR A 218 -2.66 2.71 0.18
CA THR A 218 -2.46 2.76 1.64
C THR A 218 -3.54 2.00 2.41
N GLY A 219 -4.79 2.06 1.97
CA GLY A 219 -5.89 1.29 2.56
C GLY A 219 -5.86 -0.21 2.23
N ASN A 220 -5.13 -0.59 1.17
CA ASN A 220 -5.03 -1.97 0.74
C ASN A 220 -3.90 -2.74 1.41
N LEU A 221 -2.96 -2.17 2.16
CA LEU A 221 -1.84 -2.99 2.66
C LEU A 221 -2.27 -4.06 3.69
N ALA A 222 -3.28 -3.77 4.53
CA ALA A 222 -3.83 -4.73 5.49
C ALA A 222 -4.78 -5.77 4.85
N THR A 223 -5.55 -5.37 3.83
CA THR A 223 -6.42 -6.28 3.07
C THR A 223 -5.64 -7.07 2.02
N LEU A 224 -4.57 -6.50 1.47
CA LEU A 224 -3.62 -7.13 0.56
C LEU A 224 -2.71 -8.07 1.34
N ASP A 225 -2.26 -7.78 2.57
CA ASP A 225 -1.51 -8.79 3.34
C ASP A 225 -2.39 -9.99 3.71
N ALA A 226 -3.66 -9.78 4.07
CA ALA A 226 -4.60 -10.89 4.28
C ALA A 226 -4.96 -11.62 2.96
N ALA A 227 -5.19 -10.90 1.87
CA ALA A 227 -5.54 -11.49 0.57
C ALA A 227 -4.33 -12.09 -0.15
N VAL A 228 -3.14 -11.55 0.02
CA VAL A 228 -1.85 -12.06 -0.47
C VAL A 228 -1.35 -13.15 0.43
N THR A 229 -1.54 -13.12 1.75
CA THR A 229 -1.28 -14.30 2.61
C THR A 229 -2.26 -15.43 2.27
N ARG A 230 -3.52 -15.11 1.95
CA ARG A 230 -4.51 -16.09 1.46
C ARG A 230 -4.20 -16.58 0.04
N ALA A 231 -3.68 -15.72 -0.85
CA ALA A 231 -3.27 -16.08 -2.21
C ALA A 231 -1.90 -16.77 -2.25
N MET A 232 -0.96 -16.45 -1.37
CA MET A 232 0.35 -17.09 -1.24
C MET A 232 0.24 -18.44 -0.55
N ARG A 233 -0.75 -18.64 0.34
CA ARG A 233 -1.17 -20.01 0.74
C ARG A 233 -1.70 -20.84 -0.43
N HIS A 234 -2.13 -20.22 -1.53
CA HIS A 234 -2.52 -20.88 -2.78
C HIS A 234 -1.42 -20.90 -3.85
N THR A 235 -0.26 -20.26 -3.61
CA THR A 235 0.78 -20.06 -4.64
C THR A 235 2.15 -20.55 -4.16
N ARG A 236 2.24 -21.78 -3.62
CA ARG A 236 3.45 -22.57 -3.81
C ARG A 236 3.23 -23.49 -5.00
N VAL A 237 3.89 -23.16 -6.10
CA VAL A 237 3.98 -23.96 -7.31
C VAL A 237 4.73 -25.25 -6.95
N GLY A 238 3.99 -26.27 -6.53
CA GLY A 238 4.51 -27.57 -6.08
C GLY A 238 3.51 -28.38 -5.25
N GLU A 239 2.60 -27.73 -4.52
CA GLU A 239 1.65 -28.37 -3.59
C GLU A 239 0.24 -27.81 -3.75
N ARG A 240 -0.40 -28.05 -4.91
CA ARG A 240 -1.80 -27.63 -5.09
C ARG A 240 -2.73 -28.65 -4.44
N TYR A 241 -3.36 -28.26 -3.34
CA TYR A 241 -4.59 -28.92 -2.87
C TYR A 241 -5.65 -28.87 -3.97
N ARG A 242 -6.09 -30.04 -4.43
CA ARG A 242 -7.09 -30.20 -5.50
C ARG A 242 -8.17 -31.17 -5.05
N PRO A 243 -9.36 -31.19 -5.67
CA PRO A 243 -10.31 -32.26 -5.46
C PRO A 243 -9.68 -33.61 -5.75
N VAL A 244 -9.76 -34.52 -4.78
CA VAL A 244 -9.14 -35.86 -4.84
C VAL A 244 -10.16 -36.98 -4.66
N ALA A 245 -11.41 -36.64 -4.36
CA ALA A 245 -12.47 -37.60 -4.09
C ALA A 245 -13.75 -37.28 -4.88
N ASP A 246 -14.60 -38.28 -5.01
CA ASP A 246 -15.90 -38.16 -5.65
C ASP A 246 -17.00 -37.69 -4.69
N LYS A 247 -18.21 -37.49 -5.21
CA LYS A 247 -19.44 -37.25 -4.43
C LYS A 247 -19.41 -36.00 -3.53
N CYS A 248 -18.76 -34.92 -3.98
CA CYS A 248 -18.91 -33.61 -3.34
C CYS A 248 -20.03 -32.81 -4.00
N TYR A 249 -20.85 -32.14 -3.20
CA TYR A 249 -22.04 -31.43 -3.67
C TYR A 249 -22.12 -30.04 -3.03
N LEU A 250 -22.46 -29.00 -3.77
CA LEU A 250 -22.74 -27.69 -3.19
C LEU A 250 -24.14 -27.62 -2.58
N GLN A 251 -24.40 -26.53 -1.85
CA GLN A 251 -25.61 -26.28 -1.08
C GLN A 251 -26.78 -25.93 -2.00
N LYS A 252 -27.95 -26.45 -1.68
CA LYS A 252 -29.23 -26.08 -2.29
C LYS A 252 -29.98 -25.10 -1.39
N TYR A 253 -30.99 -24.43 -1.96
CA TYR A 253 -31.97 -23.71 -1.16
C TYR A 253 -32.98 -24.67 -0.51
N SER A 254 -32.47 -25.53 0.38
CA SER A 254 -33.28 -26.47 1.17
C SER A 254 -32.69 -26.56 2.57
N GLN A 255 -33.56 -26.52 3.57
CA GLN A 255 -33.20 -26.38 4.98
C GLN A 255 -33.81 -27.50 5.80
N ILE A 256 -33.08 -27.95 6.81
CA ILE A 256 -33.66 -28.78 7.86
C ILE A 256 -34.24 -27.86 8.94
N THR A 257 -35.49 -28.15 9.33
CA THR A 257 -36.25 -27.39 10.33
C THR A 257 -36.73 -28.33 11.44
N GLY A 258 -36.98 -27.77 12.64
CA GLY A 258 -37.55 -28.52 13.76
C GLY A 258 -36.62 -29.50 14.45
N GLN A 259 -35.32 -29.44 14.16
CA GLN A 259 -34.26 -30.28 14.72
C GLN A 259 -33.16 -29.38 15.27
N THR A 260 -32.40 -29.85 16.26
CA THR A 260 -31.31 -29.07 16.88
C THR A 260 -29.93 -29.60 16.52
N SER A 261 -29.82 -30.87 16.13
CA SER A 261 -28.54 -31.45 15.74
C SER A 261 -28.69 -32.68 14.86
N ALA A 262 -27.60 -33.00 14.16
CA ALA A 262 -27.60 -34.02 13.13
C ALA A 262 -26.16 -34.48 12.81
N ILE A 263 -25.94 -35.79 12.68
CA ILE A 263 -24.68 -36.39 12.20
C ILE A 263 -24.89 -37.01 10.83
N TYR A 264 -23.99 -36.69 9.90
CA TYR A 264 -23.95 -37.23 8.55
C TYR A 264 -22.64 -37.98 8.35
N ARG A 265 -22.68 -39.14 7.70
CA ARG A 265 -21.51 -39.90 7.26
C ARG A 265 -21.65 -40.23 5.80
N THR A 266 -20.74 -39.73 4.98
CA THR A 266 -20.75 -39.91 3.52
C THR A 266 -19.55 -40.70 3.07
N ARG A 267 -19.77 -41.72 2.23
CA ARG A 267 -18.73 -42.52 1.61
C ARG A 267 -18.16 -41.77 0.40
N HIS A 268 -16.84 -41.74 0.35
CA HIS A 268 -16.09 -41.18 -0.76
C HIS A 268 -15.03 -42.19 -1.21
N LYS A 269 -14.67 -42.12 -2.49
CA LYS A 269 -13.57 -42.88 -3.06
C LYS A 269 -12.43 -41.93 -3.37
N ALA A 270 -11.23 -42.25 -2.92
CA ALA A 270 -10.03 -41.54 -3.32
C ALA A 270 -9.72 -41.88 -4.79
N ILE A 271 -9.74 -40.90 -5.67
CA ILE A 271 -9.56 -41.14 -7.11
C ILE A 271 -8.07 -41.09 -7.49
N THR A 272 -7.30 -40.27 -6.80
CA THR A 272 -5.82 -40.21 -6.89
C THR A 272 -5.26 -40.39 -5.48
N PRO A 273 -4.03 -40.89 -5.28
CA PRO A 273 -3.47 -40.93 -3.93
C PRO A 273 -3.18 -39.51 -3.45
N TYR A 274 -3.42 -39.25 -2.17
CA TYR A 274 -3.16 -37.93 -1.61
C TYR A 274 -2.82 -37.97 -0.12
N TYR A 275 -2.16 -36.90 0.31
CA TYR A 275 -1.85 -36.58 1.69
C TYR A 275 -2.71 -35.40 2.15
N SER A 276 -2.84 -35.24 3.47
CA SER A 276 -3.36 -34.00 4.07
C SER A 276 -4.77 -33.63 3.60
N PRO A 277 -5.77 -34.51 3.74
CA PRO A 277 -7.14 -34.17 3.36
C PRO A 277 -7.61 -32.87 4.00
N ARG A 278 -8.32 -32.07 3.21
CA ARG A 278 -9.03 -30.89 3.67
C ARG A 278 -10.47 -30.97 3.19
N VAL A 279 -11.40 -30.78 4.11
CA VAL A 279 -12.84 -30.85 3.81
C VAL A 279 -13.40 -29.44 3.79
N ILE A 280 -14.05 -29.06 2.69
CA ILE A 280 -14.84 -27.83 2.59
C ILE A 280 -16.27 -28.15 2.99
N ILE A 281 -16.81 -27.41 3.95
CA ILE A 281 -18.22 -27.47 4.36
C ILE A 281 -18.79 -26.07 4.19
N ALA A 282 -19.99 -25.94 3.62
CA ALA A 282 -20.65 -24.65 3.48
C ALA A 282 -22.03 -24.59 4.12
N ASN A 283 -22.43 -23.37 4.46
CA ASN A 283 -23.69 -23.03 5.07
C ASN A 283 -24.22 -21.75 4.42
N TYR A 284 -24.69 -21.87 3.18
CA TYR A 284 -25.41 -20.82 2.45
C TYR A 284 -26.51 -21.49 1.62
N GLY A 285 -27.61 -20.79 1.37
CA GLY A 285 -28.69 -21.27 0.52
C GLY A 285 -28.48 -20.80 -0.92
N ASN A 286 -28.80 -21.62 -1.91
CA ASN A 286 -28.65 -21.25 -3.32
C ASN A 286 -30.02 -21.10 -4.00
N ASN A 287 -30.61 -19.91 -3.89
CA ASN A 287 -31.96 -19.66 -4.39
C ASN A 287 -31.94 -19.25 -5.87
N VAL A 288 -32.64 -20.00 -6.71
CA VAL A 288 -32.66 -19.79 -8.16
C VAL A 288 -33.15 -18.38 -8.48
N GLY A 289 -32.30 -17.58 -9.12
CA GLY A 289 -32.62 -16.21 -9.55
C GLY A 289 -32.59 -15.14 -8.44
N ALA A 290 -32.63 -15.53 -7.17
CA ALA A 290 -32.49 -14.62 -6.02
C ALA A 290 -31.07 -14.62 -5.41
N GLY A 291 -30.21 -15.54 -5.88
CA GLY A 291 -28.79 -15.59 -5.57
C GLY A 291 -28.43 -16.46 -4.38
N GLU A 292 -27.18 -16.35 -3.94
CA GLU A 292 -26.68 -17.06 -2.77
C GLU A 292 -27.12 -16.30 -1.51
N VAL A 293 -27.96 -16.95 -0.73
CA VAL A 293 -28.56 -16.38 0.47
C VAL A 293 -27.72 -16.81 1.67
N ALA A 294 -27.36 -15.83 2.50
CA ALA A 294 -26.72 -16.10 3.79
C ALA A 294 -27.58 -17.08 4.61
N PRO A 295 -26.97 -17.93 5.45
CA PRO A 295 -27.74 -18.81 6.30
C PRO A 295 -28.57 -17.95 7.27
N GLY A 296 -29.80 -18.36 7.56
CA GLY A 296 -30.68 -17.62 8.48
C GLY A 296 -30.14 -17.50 9.90
N ASN A 297 -29.18 -18.36 10.27
CA ASN A 297 -28.48 -18.41 11.55
C ASN A 297 -27.08 -19.04 11.39
N ALA A 298 -26.22 -18.86 12.38
CA ALA A 298 -24.96 -19.60 12.47
C ALA A 298 -25.20 -21.06 12.84
N ILE A 299 -24.31 -21.95 12.39
CA ILE A 299 -24.32 -23.37 12.74
C ILE A 299 -22.98 -23.73 13.40
N SER A 300 -22.98 -24.66 14.35
CA SER A 300 -21.74 -25.26 14.88
C SER A 300 -21.47 -26.59 14.17
N VAL A 301 -20.27 -26.75 13.61
CA VAL A 301 -19.89 -27.94 12.84
C VAL A 301 -18.71 -28.66 13.49
N LYS A 302 -18.78 -30.00 13.55
CA LYS A 302 -17.60 -30.86 13.72
C LYS A 302 -17.41 -31.69 12.46
N CYS A 303 -16.16 -31.93 12.09
CA CYS A 303 -15.81 -32.82 10.99
C CYS A 303 -14.78 -33.85 11.45
N SER A 304 -14.82 -35.04 10.86
CA SER A 304 -13.77 -36.08 10.99
C SER A 304 -13.71 -36.91 9.71
N ILE A 305 -12.55 -37.53 9.49
CA ILE A 305 -12.36 -38.54 8.46
C ILE A 305 -12.29 -39.91 9.12
N GLU A 306 -12.95 -40.89 8.52
CA GLU A 306 -12.82 -42.29 8.89
C GLU A 306 -11.96 -43.02 7.85
N TYR A 307 -10.69 -43.21 8.19
CA TYR A 307 -9.73 -43.92 7.35
C TYR A 307 -8.53 -44.46 8.16
N PRO A 308 -8.14 -45.75 7.99
CA PRO A 308 -8.92 -46.79 7.31
C PRO A 308 -10.30 -46.95 7.97
N VAL A 309 -11.24 -47.60 7.28
CA VAL A 309 -12.63 -47.75 7.79
C VAL A 309 -12.61 -48.33 9.21
N GLY A 310 -13.28 -47.66 10.16
CA GLY A 310 -13.23 -47.96 11.59
C GLY A 310 -12.26 -47.12 12.42
N THR A 311 -11.37 -46.33 11.82
CA THR A 311 -10.48 -45.38 12.51
C THR A 311 -10.94 -43.96 12.24
N VAL A 312 -11.36 -43.24 13.29
CA VAL A 312 -11.91 -41.87 13.18
C VAL A 312 -10.85 -40.84 13.58
N ILE A 313 -10.58 -39.89 12.69
CA ILE A 313 -9.57 -38.85 12.81
C ILE A 313 -10.27 -37.48 12.80
N PRO A 314 -10.28 -36.75 13.93
CA PRO A 314 -10.91 -35.43 14.03
C PRO A 314 -10.25 -34.39 13.11
N LEU A 315 -11.06 -33.57 12.44
CA LEU A 315 -10.57 -32.45 11.64
C LEU A 315 -10.91 -31.11 12.31
N TYR A 316 -9.96 -30.18 12.31
CA TYR A 316 -10.03 -28.87 12.94
C TYR A 316 -10.13 -27.75 11.90
N VAL A 317 -10.56 -26.56 12.31
CA VAL A 317 -10.48 -25.34 11.47
C VAL A 317 -9.78 -24.24 12.24
N SER A 318 -8.62 -23.82 11.75
CA SER A 318 -7.75 -22.88 12.45
C SER A 318 -7.50 -23.28 13.91
N GLY A 319 -7.33 -24.58 14.16
CA GLY A 319 -7.14 -25.18 15.49
C GLY A 319 -8.41 -25.29 16.36
N ALA A 320 -9.57 -24.85 15.88
CA ALA A 320 -10.83 -24.89 16.63
C ALA A 320 -11.74 -26.06 16.19
N ARG A 321 -12.45 -26.66 17.15
CA ARG A 321 -13.47 -27.71 16.93
C ARG A 321 -14.38 -27.85 18.18
N PRO A 322 -15.72 -27.76 18.09
CA PRO A 322 -16.49 -27.40 16.91
C PRO A 322 -16.18 -26.00 16.42
N THR A 323 -16.44 -25.75 15.15
CA THR A 323 -16.26 -24.44 14.52
C THR A 323 -17.63 -23.85 14.22
N SER A 324 -17.81 -22.57 14.53
CA SER A 324 -19.01 -21.83 14.13
C SER A 324 -18.89 -21.41 12.66
N LEU A 325 -19.96 -21.59 11.90
CA LEU A 325 -20.09 -21.21 10.50
C LEU A 325 -21.40 -20.43 10.32
N GLY A 326 -21.35 -19.12 10.06
CA GLY A 326 -22.57 -18.30 10.18
C GLY A 326 -22.62 -16.95 9.46
N THR A 327 -23.50 -16.07 9.97
CA THR A 327 -23.95 -14.82 9.31
C THR A 327 -22.88 -13.72 9.20
N THR A 328 -21.81 -13.82 9.98
CA THR A 328 -20.70 -12.85 10.04
C THR A 328 -19.45 -13.31 9.29
N ASP A 329 -19.36 -14.58 8.89
CA ASP A 329 -18.22 -15.11 8.14
C ASP A 329 -18.39 -14.71 6.68
N LEU A 330 -17.53 -13.81 6.18
CA LEU A 330 -17.57 -13.22 4.82
C LEU A 330 -17.55 -14.24 3.65
N THR A 331 -17.59 -15.55 3.93
CA THR A 331 -17.46 -16.63 2.95
C THR A 331 -18.59 -17.65 2.99
N GLY A 332 -19.37 -17.78 4.07
CA GLY A 332 -20.44 -18.80 4.15
C GLY A 332 -19.96 -20.26 4.01
N TRP A 333 -18.64 -20.51 4.09
CA TRP A 333 -18.02 -21.84 4.09
C TRP A 333 -16.78 -21.89 4.98
N MET A 334 -16.41 -23.09 5.42
CA MET A 334 -15.20 -23.40 6.17
C MET A 334 -14.38 -24.44 5.42
N ILE A 335 -13.07 -24.48 5.68
CA ILE A 335 -12.18 -25.52 5.20
C ILE A 335 -11.36 -26.04 6.37
N THR A 336 -11.22 -27.35 6.50
CA THR A 336 -10.40 -27.93 7.56
C THR A 336 -8.92 -27.64 7.38
N ASP A 337 -8.20 -27.62 8.50
CA ASP A 337 -6.76 -27.64 8.54
C ASP A 337 -6.26 -28.93 7.86
N PRO A 338 -5.11 -28.87 7.17
CA PRO A 338 -4.48 -30.08 6.65
C PRO A 338 -4.00 -30.96 7.80
N ASP A 339 -4.25 -32.26 7.70
CA ASP A 339 -3.71 -33.26 8.64
C ASP A 339 -2.61 -34.07 7.93
N GLU A 340 -1.35 -33.75 8.20
CA GLU A 340 -0.18 -34.30 7.52
C GLU A 340 0.01 -35.82 7.74
N ASP A 341 -0.62 -36.39 8.77
CA ASP A 341 -0.51 -37.81 9.10
C ASP A 341 -1.49 -38.70 8.30
N ILE A 342 -2.45 -38.09 7.60
CA ILE A 342 -3.43 -38.85 6.81
C ILE A 342 -2.95 -38.99 5.35
N TYR A 343 -2.74 -40.24 4.95
CA TYR A 343 -2.53 -40.66 3.57
C TYR A 343 -3.65 -41.61 3.14
N ILE A 344 -4.25 -41.38 1.97
CA ILE A 344 -5.27 -42.26 1.39
C ILE A 344 -4.82 -42.69 -0.01
N ALA A 345 -4.72 -44.00 -0.24
CA ALA A 345 -4.34 -44.56 -1.53
C ALA A 345 -5.48 -44.43 -2.57
N ALA A 346 -5.13 -44.33 -3.85
CA ALA A 346 -6.13 -44.32 -4.92
C ALA A 346 -6.94 -45.62 -4.95
N GLY A 347 -8.23 -45.49 -5.23
CA GLY A 347 -9.18 -46.59 -5.28
C GLY A 347 -9.83 -46.92 -3.93
N GLU A 348 -9.22 -46.50 -2.81
CA GLU A 348 -9.71 -46.78 -1.47
C GLU A 348 -10.98 -45.99 -1.14
N TYR A 349 -11.84 -46.62 -0.35
CA TYR A 349 -13.03 -45.96 0.22
C TYR A 349 -12.71 -45.42 1.61
N PHE A 350 -13.19 -44.22 1.88
CA PHE A 350 -13.14 -43.56 3.17
C PHE A 350 -14.47 -42.87 3.46
N TYR A 351 -14.65 -42.37 4.68
CA TYR A 351 -15.85 -41.61 5.01
C TYR A 351 -15.50 -40.25 5.57
N VAL A 352 -16.33 -39.26 5.26
CA VAL A 352 -16.34 -37.98 5.96
C VAL A 352 -17.55 -37.94 6.85
N ARG A 353 -17.35 -37.54 8.10
CA ARG A 353 -18.41 -37.39 9.08
C ARG A 353 -18.56 -35.91 9.42
N THR A 354 -19.78 -35.41 9.37
CA THR A 354 -20.11 -34.02 9.65
C THR A 354 -21.23 -33.98 10.68
N TYR A 355 -20.95 -33.44 11.86
CA TYR A 355 -21.97 -33.13 12.85
C TYR A 355 -22.32 -31.65 12.79
N VAL A 356 -23.60 -31.33 12.84
CA VAL A 356 -24.12 -29.96 12.92
C VAL A 356 -24.98 -29.79 14.17
N LEU A 357 -24.87 -28.61 14.78
CA LEU A 357 -25.63 -28.20 15.94
C LEU A 357 -26.14 -26.75 15.73
N VAL A 358 -27.41 -26.53 16.05
CA VAL A 358 -28.10 -25.23 16.01
C VAL A 358 -28.94 -25.03 17.26
N GLY A 359 -29.32 -23.78 17.53
CA GLY A 359 -30.26 -23.42 18.59
C GLY A 359 -31.70 -23.91 18.34
N GLY A 360 -32.54 -23.87 19.38
CA GLY A 360 -33.95 -24.24 19.25
C GLY A 360 -34.70 -23.32 18.28
N GLY A 361 -35.35 -23.89 17.28
CA GLY A 361 -36.09 -23.13 16.25
C GLY A 361 -35.24 -22.60 15.10
N GLU A 362 -33.92 -22.81 15.15
CA GLU A 362 -32.99 -22.46 14.08
C GLU A 362 -32.93 -23.55 12.99
N VAL A 363 -32.23 -23.25 11.89
CA VAL A 363 -32.17 -24.10 10.70
C VAL A 363 -30.72 -24.30 10.22
N TRP A 364 -30.48 -25.28 9.37
CA TRP A 364 -29.24 -25.38 8.61
C TRP A 364 -29.51 -25.77 7.16
N GLN A 365 -28.63 -25.32 6.26
CA GLN A 365 -28.75 -25.61 4.82
C GLN A 365 -28.34 -27.06 4.51
N THR A 366 -28.87 -27.59 3.42
CA THR A 366 -28.55 -28.94 2.93
C THR A 366 -27.83 -28.89 1.58
N ASN A 367 -26.96 -29.86 1.34
CA ASN A 367 -26.30 -30.06 0.05
C ASN A 367 -27.26 -30.62 -1.01
N ALA A 368 -26.87 -30.47 -2.28
CA ALA A 368 -27.61 -30.91 -3.44
C ALA A 368 -27.77 -32.43 -3.58
N GLY A 369 -26.94 -33.20 -2.87
CA GLY A 369 -26.89 -34.65 -2.90
C GLY A 369 -27.94 -35.31 -2.01
N ILE A 370 -28.38 -36.50 -2.43
CA ILE A 370 -29.21 -37.41 -1.63
C ILE A 370 -28.31 -38.56 -1.22
N LEU A 371 -28.33 -38.95 0.06
CA LEU A 371 -27.76 -40.22 0.51
C LEU A 371 -28.56 -41.34 -0.18
N THR A 372 -28.04 -41.89 -1.26
CA THR A 372 -28.65 -43.06 -1.91
C THR A 372 -28.31 -44.29 -1.09
N GLY A 373 -29.32 -45.09 -0.76
CA GLY A 373 -29.19 -46.31 0.05
C GLY A 373 -27.89 -47.08 -0.22
N GLY A 374 -27.19 -47.44 0.86
CA GLY A 374 -25.81 -47.93 0.82
C GLY A 374 -25.12 -47.71 2.18
N PRO A 375 -23.79 -47.56 2.21
CA PRO A 375 -23.01 -47.38 3.44
C PRO A 375 -22.97 -45.93 3.97
N ASP A 376 -23.72 -45.02 3.35
CA ASP A 376 -23.94 -43.66 3.85
C ASP A 376 -24.91 -43.68 5.02
N TYR A 377 -24.76 -42.75 5.97
CA TYR A 377 -25.53 -42.75 7.20
C TYR A 377 -25.94 -41.36 7.68
N TYR A 378 -27.08 -41.32 8.37
CA TYR A 378 -27.63 -40.13 8.97
C TYR A 378 -28.41 -40.37 10.28
N GLN A 379 -28.26 -39.49 11.28
CA GLN A 379 -29.11 -39.46 12.48
C GLN A 379 -29.29 -38.06 13.10
N TYR A 380 -30.51 -37.76 13.57
CA TYR A 380 -30.83 -36.56 14.37
C TYR A 380 -30.49 -36.76 15.86
N GLY A 381 -30.10 -35.67 16.54
CA GLY A 381 -30.06 -35.61 18.01
C GLY A 381 -28.86 -36.30 18.67
N VAL A 382 -27.90 -36.82 17.91
CA VAL A 382 -26.74 -37.55 18.44
C VAL A 382 -25.45 -37.11 17.74
N ASP A 383 -24.36 -37.02 18.50
CA ASP A 383 -23.02 -36.70 18.00
C ASP A 383 -22.16 -37.97 17.95
N TYR A 384 -22.03 -38.54 16.75
CA TYR A 384 -21.12 -39.65 16.45
C TYR A 384 -19.94 -39.20 15.58
N CYS A 385 -19.58 -37.92 15.62
CA CYS A 385 -18.47 -37.41 14.82
C CYS A 385 -17.13 -38.02 15.27
N ASP A 386 -17.01 -38.40 16.54
CA ASP A 386 -15.76 -38.91 17.14
C ASP A 386 -15.81 -40.39 17.55
N THR A 387 -16.93 -41.08 17.30
CA THR A 387 -17.14 -42.46 17.76
C THR A 387 -16.93 -43.45 16.63
N THR A 388 -16.52 -44.68 16.92
CA THR A 388 -16.47 -45.74 15.89
C THR A 388 -17.84 -46.34 15.58
N ASP A 389 -18.79 -46.25 16.52
CA ASP A 389 -20.14 -46.81 16.40
C ASP A 389 -21.08 -45.87 15.63
N ILE A 390 -21.57 -46.35 14.48
CA ILE A 390 -22.66 -45.74 13.73
C ILE A 390 -23.72 -46.82 13.43
N PRO A 391 -24.97 -46.67 13.91
CA PRO A 391 -26.09 -47.55 13.56
C PRO A 391 -26.39 -47.60 12.06
N ALA A 392 -27.18 -48.57 11.60
CA ALA A 392 -27.71 -48.57 10.23
C ALA A 392 -29.00 -47.75 10.14
N ASN A 393 -29.04 -46.69 9.34
CA ASN A 393 -30.28 -45.96 9.01
C ASN A 393 -30.20 -45.35 7.59
N GLN A 394 -31.34 -45.21 6.91
CA GLN A 394 -31.41 -44.74 5.52
C GLN A 394 -31.98 -43.31 5.37
N GLY A 395 -31.12 -42.41 4.89
CA GLY A 395 -31.34 -41.23 4.03
C GLY A 395 -32.36 -40.14 4.36
N VAL A 396 -31.89 -38.87 4.44
CA VAL A 396 -32.34 -37.66 3.67
C VAL A 396 -31.11 -36.71 3.55
N GLY A 397 -31.11 -35.79 2.58
CA GLY A 397 -30.06 -34.78 2.37
C GLY A 397 -29.68 -33.97 3.63
N GLY A 398 -28.45 -33.47 3.64
CA GLY A 398 -27.77 -33.07 4.87
C GLY A 398 -26.64 -32.08 4.64
N ILE A 399 -25.78 -31.89 5.66
CA ILE A 399 -24.53 -31.14 5.49
C ILE A 399 -23.37 -32.10 5.23
N PHE A 400 -22.90 -32.12 3.99
CA PHE A 400 -21.84 -33.01 3.49
C PHE A 400 -20.69 -32.18 2.92
N PRO A 401 -19.54 -32.81 2.59
CA PRO A 401 -18.45 -32.14 1.89
C PRO A 401 -18.89 -31.44 0.60
N SER A 402 -18.68 -30.13 0.56
CA SER A 402 -18.77 -29.31 -0.65
C SER A 402 -17.57 -29.55 -1.57
N ALA A 403 -16.41 -29.88 -0.99
CA ALA A 403 -15.25 -30.41 -1.70
C ALA A 403 -14.35 -31.17 -0.71
N ILE A 404 -13.61 -32.16 -1.19
CA ILE A 404 -12.54 -32.83 -0.45
C ILE A 404 -11.26 -32.63 -1.23
N LEU A 405 -10.34 -31.86 -0.65
CA LEU A 405 -9.07 -31.52 -1.25
C LEU A 405 -7.96 -32.36 -0.65
N GLY A 406 -6.93 -32.68 -1.43
CA GLY A 406 -5.74 -33.36 -0.95
C GLY A 406 -4.50 -32.88 -1.68
N ASN A 407 -3.35 -33.02 -1.03
CA ASN A 407 -2.05 -32.78 -1.66
C ASN A 407 -1.63 -34.06 -2.40
N THR A 408 -1.51 -34.00 -3.72
CA THR A 408 -1.10 -35.15 -4.53
C THR A 408 0.43 -35.25 -4.67
N GLY A 409 1.21 -34.34 -4.08
CA GLY A 409 2.68 -34.36 -4.15
C GLY A 409 3.23 -34.27 -5.57
N GLY A 410 2.46 -33.73 -6.52
CA GLY A 410 2.80 -33.71 -7.95
C GLY A 410 2.67 -35.07 -8.66
N GLN A 411 2.16 -36.11 -7.98
CA GLN A 411 1.89 -37.42 -8.59
C GLN A 411 0.68 -37.32 -9.52
N VAL A 412 0.72 -38.11 -10.61
CA VAL A 412 -0.25 -38.26 -11.71
C VAL A 412 -1.56 -37.53 -11.43
N LEU A 413 -1.65 -36.32 -11.96
CA LEU A 413 -2.84 -35.50 -11.81
C LEU A 413 -3.90 -36.07 -12.76
N ILE A 414 -5.06 -36.42 -12.20
CA ILE A 414 -6.28 -36.75 -12.94
C ILE A 414 -7.24 -35.56 -12.92
N PRO A 415 -8.01 -35.32 -13.99
CA PRO A 415 -8.93 -34.21 -14.03
C PRO A 415 -9.91 -34.23 -12.84
N SER A 416 -10.01 -33.11 -12.15
CA SER A 416 -11.11 -32.81 -11.22
C SER A 416 -12.11 -31.88 -11.88
N TRP A 417 -13.40 -32.19 -11.73
CA TRP A 417 -14.48 -31.57 -12.47
C TRP A 417 -15.45 -30.79 -11.58
N ALA A 418 -15.65 -29.51 -11.87
CA ALA A 418 -16.80 -28.76 -11.40
C ALA A 418 -17.96 -28.93 -12.40
N ILE A 419 -19.10 -29.40 -11.92
CA ILE A 419 -20.31 -29.57 -12.75
C ILE A 419 -21.22 -28.38 -12.49
N VAL A 420 -21.27 -27.43 -13.40
CA VAL A 420 -22.09 -26.20 -13.27
C VAL A 420 -23.22 -26.25 -14.27
N GLY A 421 -24.46 -26.19 -13.79
CA GLY A 421 -25.62 -26.22 -14.66
C GLY A 421 -26.94 -26.34 -13.90
N ASP A 422 -28.00 -26.74 -14.61
CA ASP A 422 -29.35 -26.84 -14.04
C ASP A 422 -29.66 -28.21 -13.40
N SER A 423 -30.91 -28.67 -13.50
CA SER A 423 -31.37 -29.96 -12.95
C SER A 423 -30.70 -31.17 -13.60
N ILE A 424 -30.37 -31.09 -14.90
CA ILE A 424 -29.80 -32.23 -15.63
C ILE A 424 -28.37 -32.56 -15.12
N PRO A 425 -27.39 -31.64 -15.23
CA PRO A 425 -26.06 -31.82 -14.65
C PRO A 425 -26.11 -32.03 -13.12
N GLY A 426 -27.00 -31.31 -12.43
CA GLY A 426 -27.12 -31.34 -10.98
C GLY A 426 -27.57 -32.68 -10.40
N MET A 427 -28.35 -33.46 -11.14
CA MET A 427 -28.94 -34.71 -10.63
C MET A 427 -28.36 -35.97 -11.27
N TYR A 428 -27.99 -35.93 -12.55
CA TYR A 428 -27.74 -37.16 -13.32
C TYR A 428 -26.26 -37.42 -13.60
N ILE A 429 -25.44 -36.38 -13.74
CA ILE A 429 -24.05 -36.52 -14.18
C ILE A 429 -23.09 -36.88 -13.07
N GLY A 430 -23.28 -36.34 -11.87
CA GLY A 430 -22.45 -36.71 -10.72
C GLY A 430 -22.41 -38.22 -10.48
N ARG A 431 -23.50 -38.95 -10.77
CA ARG A 431 -23.54 -40.41 -10.68
C ARG A 431 -22.70 -41.13 -11.73
N GLY A 432 -22.54 -40.55 -12.93
CA GLY A 432 -21.68 -41.11 -13.96
C GLY A 432 -20.19 -40.94 -13.64
N LEU A 433 -19.83 -39.84 -12.99
CA LEU A 433 -18.46 -39.56 -12.54
C LEU A 433 -18.11 -40.22 -11.20
N ALA A 434 -19.10 -40.72 -10.47
CA ALA A 434 -18.88 -41.40 -9.19
C ALA A 434 -17.91 -42.58 -9.36
N ASP A 435 -17.07 -42.76 -8.34
CA ASP A 435 -16.03 -43.78 -8.27
C ASP A 435 -14.95 -43.76 -9.39
N THR A 436 -15.01 -42.81 -10.34
CA THR A 436 -14.13 -42.72 -11.52
C THR A 436 -13.34 -41.41 -11.60
N LEU A 437 -13.96 -40.26 -11.28
CA LEU A 437 -13.32 -38.94 -11.32
C LEU A 437 -13.64 -38.13 -10.07
N ALA A 438 -12.71 -37.26 -9.67
CA ALA A 438 -12.96 -36.33 -8.58
C ALA A 438 -13.89 -35.22 -9.10
N TYR A 439 -14.97 -34.92 -8.38
CA TYR A 439 -15.92 -33.92 -8.84
C TYR A 439 -16.60 -33.15 -7.70
N VAL A 440 -16.92 -31.90 -8.02
CA VAL A 440 -17.80 -31.04 -7.22
C VAL A 440 -19.04 -30.75 -8.05
N ASN A 441 -20.20 -31.18 -7.58
CA ASN A 441 -21.46 -30.92 -8.24
C ASN A 441 -22.05 -29.59 -7.75
N CYS A 442 -22.14 -28.65 -8.67
CA CYS A 442 -22.64 -27.31 -8.45
C CYS A 442 -23.99 -27.07 -9.13
N GLY A 443 -24.68 -28.10 -9.61
CA GLY A 443 -25.93 -27.93 -10.35
C GLY A 443 -27.08 -27.46 -9.48
N ASN A 444 -27.92 -26.56 -10.01
CA ASN A 444 -29.09 -26.01 -9.31
C ASN A 444 -30.36 -26.15 -10.16
N THR A 445 -31.35 -26.89 -9.67
CA THR A 445 -32.58 -27.21 -10.39
C THR A 445 -33.30 -25.95 -10.87
N GLY A 446 -33.59 -25.85 -12.17
CA GLY A 446 -34.29 -24.70 -12.76
C GLY A 446 -33.43 -23.45 -13.00
N GLU A 447 -32.13 -23.49 -12.69
CA GLU A 447 -31.22 -22.36 -12.90
C GLU A 447 -30.97 -22.09 -14.40
N ARG A 448 -30.65 -20.82 -14.70
CA ARG A 448 -30.35 -20.31 -16.02
C ARG A 448 -28.91 -19.84 -16.08
N ALA A 449 -28.29 -19.88 -17.26
CA ALA A 449 -26.97 -19.28 -17.49
C ALA A 449 -26.97 -17.81 -17.07
N GLN A 450 -28.05 -17.08 -17.39
CA GLN A 450 -28.25 -15.69 -16.98
C GLN A 450 -28.05 -15.45 -15.49
N TYR A 451 -28.58 -16.34 -14.65
CA TYR A 451 -28.48 -16.16 -13.20
C TYR A 451 -27.08 -16.44 -12.72
N TYR A 452 -26.46 -17.51 -13.20
CA TYR A 452 -25.09 -17.85 -12.81
C TYR A 452 -24.07 -16.80 -13.31
N ALA A 453 -24.32 -16.16 -14.46
CA ALA A 453 -23.49 -15.10 -15.00
C ALA A 453 -23.46 -13.82 -14.14
N LEU A 454 -24.39 -13.63 -13.19
CA LEU A 454 -24.40 -12.51 -12.24
C LEU A 454 -23.59 -12.82 -10.98
N ARG A 455 -22.61 -11.97 -10.64
CA ARG A 455 -21.68 -12.23 -9.52
C ARG A 455 -22.40 -12.46 -8.19
N ALA A 456 -23.47 -11.71 -7.93
CA ALA A 456 -24.28 -11.81 -6.72
C ALA A 456 -24.94 -13.19 -6.52
N ASN A 457 -25.07 -13.98 -7.59
CA ASN A 457 -25.77 -15.26 -7.56
C ASN A 457 -24.84 -16.49 -7.54
N ARG A 458 -23.52 -16.29 -7.61
CA ARG A 458 -22.56 -17.39 -7.75
C ARG A 458 -21.26 -17.22 -6.95
N LEU A 459 -21.12 -16.15 -6.15
CA LEU A 459 -19.85 -15.76 -5.55
C LEU A 459 -19.23 -16.93 -4.77
N LEU A 460 -19.97 -17.48 -3.80
CA LEU A 460 -19.54 -18.55 -2.90
C LEU A 460 -19.39 -19.88 -3.62
N ARG A 461 -20.34 -20.24 -4.49
CA ARG A 461 -20.27 -21.45 -5.33
C ARG A 461 -19.03 -21.42 -6.21
N SER A 462 -18.76 -20.29 -6.85
CA SER A 462 -17.62 -20.11 -7.75
C SER A 462 -16.27 -20.18 -7.04
N MET A 463 -16.20 -19.85 -5.74
CA MET A 463 -14.98 -19.98 -4.93
C MET A 463 -14.70 -21.44 -4.52
N ILE A 464 -15.72 -22.29 -4.48
CA ILE A 464 -15.54 -23.71 -4.18
C ILE A 464 -15.29 -24.48 -5.48
N SER A 465 -16.00 -24.21 -6.56
CA SER A 465 -15.80 -24.90 -7.84
C SER A 465 -14.50 -24.53 -8.55
N GLU A 466 -13.90 -23.37 -8.29
CA GLU A 466 -12.60 -22.99 -8.88
C GLU A 466 -11.44 -23.87 -8.39
N VAL A 467 -11.64 -24.67 -7.34
CA VAL A 467 -10.62 -25.63 -6.88
C VAL A 467 -10.46 -26.82 -7.84
N CYS A 468 -11.46 -27.07 -8.69
CA CYS A 468 -11.40 -28.07 -9.75
C CYS A 468 -10.52 -27.59 -10.91
N SER A 469 -9.85 -28.52 -11.57
CA SER A 469 -9.06 -28.24 -12.78
C SER A 469 -9.92 -27.95 -14.02
N HIS A 470 -11.08 -28.59 -14.10
CA HIS A 470 -11.97 -28.54 -15.26
C HIS A 470 -13.37 -28.16 -14.80
N LEU A 471 -14.12 -27.49 -15.69
CA LEU A 471 -15.51 -27.15 -15.49
C LEU A 471 -16.34 -27.59 -16.68
N LEU A 472 -17.40 -28.35 -16.41
CA LEU A 472 -18.46 -28.63 -17.37
C LEU A 472 -19.59 -27.61 -17.16
N LEU A 473 -19.77 -26.72 -18.14
CA LEU A 473 -20.85 -25.74 -18.17
C LEU A 473 -22.01 -26.31 -18.97
N TRP A 474 -23.13 -26.56 -18.30
CA TRP A 474 -24.32 -27.14 -18.92
C TRP A 474 -25.59 -26.38 -18.54
N TYR A 475 -25.80 -25.26 -19.23
CA TYR A 475 -27.02 -24.44 -19.16
C TYR A 475 -27.59 -24.22 -20.55
N GLY A 476 -28.88 -23.92 -20.61
CA GLY A 476 -29.53 -23.36 -21.79
C GLY A 476 -30.99 -23.78 -21.94
N TYR A 477 -31.39 -24.93 -21.41
CA TYR A 477 -32.79 -25.36 -21.45
C TYR A 477 -33.72 -24.33 -20.78
N ASN A 478 -33.43 -23.96 -19.53
CA ASN A 478 -34.27 -22.99 -18.79
C ASN A 478 -34.18 -21.57 -19.38
N ASP A 479 -33.07 -21.21 -20.00
CA ASP A 479 -32.91 -19.93 -20.70
C ASP A 479 -33.83 -19.86 -21.93
N LEU A 480 -33.85 -20.93 -22.75
CA LEU A 480 -34.70 -21.03 -23.93
C LEU A 480 -36.19 -21.15 -23.56
N ASN A 481 -36.50 -21.91 -22.50
CA ASN A 481 -37.86 -22.01 -21.96
C ASN A 481 -38.37 -20.65 -21.44
N ASN A 482 -37.46 -19.77 -21.01
CA ASN A 482 -37.75 -18.38 -20.66
C ASN A 482 -37.62 -17.42 -21.86
N SER A 483 -37.68 -17.93 -23.10
CA SER A 483 -37.64 -17.16 -24.35
C SER A 483 -36.39 -16.30 -24.57
N ARG A 484 -35.26 -16.57 -23.91
CA ARG A 484 -34.02 -15.81 -24.17
C ARG A 484 -33.52 -15.98 -25.59
N THR A 485 -32.85 -14.96 -26.11
CA THR A 485 -32.27 -15.02 -27.46
C THR A 485 -31.00 -15.86 -27.47
N LEU A 486 -30.61 -16.35 -28.65
CA LEU A 486 -29.35 -17.09 -28.82
C LEU A 486 -28.14 -16.25 -28.36
N ALA A 487 -28.06 -14.99 -28.81
CA ALA A 487 -26.98 -14.08 -28.44
C ALA A 487 -26.89 -13.83 -26.93
N GLN A 488 -28.03 -13.72 -26.25
CA GLN A 488 -28.11 -13.57 -24.81
C GLN A 488 -27.60 -14.82 -24.07
N LEU A 489 -27.96 -16.01 -24.53
CA LEU A 489 -27.46 -17.28 -23.98
C LEU A 489 -25.96 -17.45 -24.20
N GLN A 490 -25.48 -17.18 -25.41
CA GLN A 490 -24.05 -17.21 -25.74
C GLN A 490 -23.24 -16.27 -24.86
N ALA A 491 -23.68 -15.02 -24.70
CA ALA A 491 -22.99 -14.03 -23.88
C ALA A 491 -22.88 -14.43 -22.41
N ASP A 492 -23.93 -15.03 -21.84
CA ASP A 492 -23.88 -15.50 -20.44
C ASP A 492 -22.97 -16.71 -20.28
N CYS A 493 -23.04 -17.68 -21.19
CA CYS A 493 -22.11 -18.82 -21.19
C CYS A 493 -20.65 -18.35 -21.29
N GLN A 494 -20.35 -17.40 -22.18
CA GLN A 494 -19.01 -16.81 -22.31
C GLN A 494 -18.59 -16.02 -21.07
N THR A 495 -19.51 -15.30 -20.43
CA THR A 495 -19.26 -14.59 -19.17
C THR A 495 -18.84 -15.56 -18.06
N ILE A 496 -19.53 -16.69 -17.96
CA ILE A 496 -19.21 -17.74 -16.99
C ILE A 496 -17.85 -18.37 -17.33
N ALA A 497 -17.60 -18.70 -18.60
CA ALA A 497 -16.35 -19.31 -19.00
C ALA A 497 -15.14 -18.40 -18.73
N ASN A 498 -15.22 -17.12 -19.09
CA ASN A 498 -14.14 -16.14 -18.84
C ASN A 498 -13.76 -16.03 -17.36
N LEU A 499 -14.74 -16.14 -16.44
CA LEU A 499 -14.47 -16.15 -15.00
C LEU A 499 -13.52 -17.29 -14.59
N TYR A 500 -13.80 -18.50 -15.05
CA TYR A 500 -13.05 -19.69 -14.69
C TYR A 500 -11.72 -19.78 -15.44
N LYS A 501 -11.70 -19.36 -16.71
CA LYS A 501 -10.46 -19.21 -17.50
C LYS A 501 -9.48 -18.25 -16.83
N ALA A 502 -9.97 -17.12 -16.29
CA ALA A 502 -9.13 -16.17 -15.55
C ALA A 502 -8.53 -16.77 -14.26
N ARG A 503 -9.06 -17.89 -13.77
CA ARG A 503 -8.59 -18.62 -12.59
C ARG A 503 -7.78 -19.88 -12.96
N GLY A 504 -7.50 -20.10 -14.25
CA GLY A 504 -6.74 -21.24 -14.74
C GLY A 504 -7.52 -22.56 -14.75
N VAL A 505 -8.85 -22.51 -14.77
CA VAL A 505 -9.73 -23.69 -14.91
C VAL A 505 -10.08 -23.85 -16.39
N GLU A 506 -9.97 -25.07 -16.91
CA GLU A 506 -10.40 -25.39 -18.28
C GLU A 506 -11.91 -25.52 -18.34
N VAL A 507 -12.54 -24.94 -19.36
CA VAL A 507 -14.01 -24.83 -19.44
C VAL A 507 -14.55 -25.49 -20.69
N TYR A 508 -15.43 -26.46 -20.47
CA TYR A 508 -16.11 -27.22 -21.51
C TYR A 508 -17.59 -26.90 -21.53
N LEU A 509 -18.13 -26.61 -22.71
CA LEU A 509 -19.55 -26.34 -22.89
C LEU A 509 -20.32 -27.59 -23.30
N ALA A 510 -21.49 -27.83 -22.72
CA ALA A 510 -22.33 -28.96 -23.10
C ALA A 510 -23.46 -28.56 -24.06
N SER A 511 -23.73 -29.40 -25.06
CA SER A 511 -24.92 -29.26 -25.91
C SER A 511 -26.21 -29.57 -25.14
N LEU A 512 -27.35 -29.11 -25.65
CA LEU A 512 -28.65 -29.28 -25.02
C LEU A 512 -29.32 -30.59 -25.45
N LEU A 513 -29.97 -31.25 -24.49
CA LEU A 513 -30.78 -32.45 -24.74
C LEU A 513 -32.07 -32.10 -25.50
N PRO A 514 -32.70 -33.09 -26.16
CA PRO A 514 -34.00 -32.91 -26.78
C PRO A 514 -35.06 -32.42 -25.78
N ALA A 515 -35.94 -31.54 -26.24
CA ALA A 515 -37.08 -31.03 -25.49
C ALA A 515 -38.36 -31.34 -26.25
N THR A 516 -39.12 -32.32 -25.77
CA THR A 516 -40.32 -32.82 -26.45
C THR A 516 -41.54 -32.96 -25.55
N THR A 517 -42.72 -33.07 -26.15
CA THR A 517 -43.91 -33.67 -25.55
C THR A 517 -44.20 -35.00 -26.23
N SER A 518 -44.97 -35.86 -25.59
CA SER A 518 -45.39 -37.13 -26.19
C SER A 518 -46.84 -37.47 -25.87
N THR A 519 -47.52 -38.13 -26.80
CA THR A 519 -48.86 -38.71 -26.64
C THR A 519 -48.86 -40.17 -26.19
N ASP A 520 -47.68 -40.80 -26.10
CA ASP A 520 -47.51 -42.23 -25.82
C ASP A 520 -46.40 -42.53 -24.79
N SER A 521 -46.08 -41.56 -23.93
CA SER A 521 -45.01 -41.67 -22.92
C SER A 521 -43.62 -41.96 -23.52
N TRP A 522 -43.32 -41.29 -24.63
CA TRP A 522 -42.06 -41.37 -25.39
C TRP A 522 -41.70 -42.79 -25.84
N ALA A 523 -42.72 -43.61 -26.12
CA ALA A 523 -42.54 -44.98 -26.57
C ALA A 523 -42.14 -45.05 -28.07
N THR A 524 -42.61 -44.13 -28.91
CA THR A 524 -42.25 -44.06 -30.32
C THR A 524 -41.71 -42.68 -30.74
N LEU A 525 -41.10 -42.59 -31.93
CA LEU A 525 -40.59 -41.33 -32.47
C LEU A 525 -41.71 -40.46 -33.05
N GLU A 526 -42.72 -41.10 -33.65
CA GLU A 526 -43.85 -40.45 -34.33
C GLU A 526 -44.75 -39.69 -33.36
N ASN A 527 -44.86 -40.18 -32.13
CA ASN A 527 -45.68 -39.57 -31.09
C ASN A 527 -44.95 -38.48 -30.29
N GLN A 528 -43.71 -38.16 -30.67
CA GLN A 528 -42.97 -37.05 -30.07
C GLN A 528 -43.13 -35.77 -30.88
N SER A 529 -43.45 -34.68 -30.18
CA SER A 529 -43.56 -33.33 -30.74
C SER A 529 -42.57 -32.38 -30.06
N ASP A 530 -42.17 -31.31 -30.74
CA ASP A 530 -41.32 -30.29 -30.12
C ASP A 530 -42.04 -29.66 -28.92
N LYS A 531 -41.32 -29.52 -27.80
CA LYS A 531 -41.89 -28.92 -26.57
C LYS A 531 -42.16 -27.43 -26.73
N TRP A 532 -41.34 -26.74 -27.51
CA TRP A 532 -41.47 -25.32 -27.78
C TRP A 532 -41.99 -25.05 -29.18
N SER A 533 -42.60 -23.89 -29.38
CA SER A 533 -43.07 -23.45 -30.69
C SER A 533 -41.95 -22.77 -31.51
N GLY A 534 -41.94 -23.05 -32.82
CA GLY A 534 -41.21 -22.32 -33.86
C GLY A 534 -39.80 -21.87 -33.48
N THR A 535 -39.64 -20.57 -33.22
CA THR A 535 -38.33 -19.91 -33.11
C THR A 535 -37.48 -20.38 -31.93
N ILE A 536 -38.08 -20.93 -30.86
CA ILE A 536 -37.31 -21.43 -29.71
C ILE A 536 -36.63 -22.76 -30.05
N THR A 537 -37.33 -23.68 -30.71
CA THR A 537 -36.74 -24.94 -31.21
C THR A 537 -35.61 -24.67 -32.19
N GLN A 538 -35.74 -23.64 -33.04
CA GLN A 538 -34.64 -23.23 -33.91
C GLN A 538 -33.42 -22.73 -33.10
N ARG A 539 -33.63 -21.88 -32.07
CA ARG A 539 -32.52 -21.44 -31.20
C ARG A 539 -31.83 -22.59 -30.47
N TRP A 540 -32.56 -23.64 -30.11
CA TRP A 540 -31.98 -24.86 -29.55
C TRP A 540 -31.02 -25.53 -30.54
N ARG A 541 -31.42 -25.68 -31.83
CA ARG A 541 -30.54 -26.22 -32.89
C ARG A 541 -29.32 -25.32 -33.12
N ASP A 542 -29.55 -24.01 -33.18
CA ASP A 542 -28.49 -23.03 -33.41
C ASP A 542 -27.49 -23.01 -32.25
N PHE A 543 -27.97 -23.15 -31.01
CA PHE A 543 -27.11 -23.24 -29.82
C PHE A 543 -26.27 -24.51 -29.84
N ASN A 544 -26.86 -25.68 -30.11
CA ASN A 544 -26.12 -26.94 -30.23
C ASN A 544 -25.07 -26.88 -31.35
N THR A 545 -25.41 -26.28 -32.49
CA THR A 545 -24.48 -26.03 -33.59
C THR A 545 -23.32 -25.15 -33.12
N TRP A 546 -23.62 -24.07 -32.40
CA TRP A 546 -22.60 -23.18 -31.83
C TRP A 546 -21.70 -23.88 -30.81
N VAL A 547 -22.23 -24.72 -29.92
CA VAL A 547 -21.43 -25.49 -28.96
C VAL A 547 -20.36 -26.32 -29.68
N ARG A 548 -20.74 -26.99 -30.78
CA ARG A 548 -19.84 -27.87 -31.54
C ARG A 548 -18.74 -27.13 -32.31
N THR A 549 -18.81 -25.81 -32.45
CA THR A 549 -17.70 -25.03 -33.05
C THR A 549 -16.57 -24.77 -32.06
N THR A 550 -16.73 -25.13 -30.78
CA THR A 550 -15.80 -24.78 -29.69
C THR A 550 -15.53 -23.26 -29.66
N PRO A 551 -16.57 -22.45 -29.40
CA PRO A 551 -16.45 -21.01 -29.49
C PRO A 551 -15.50 -20.48 -28.40
N THR A 552 -14.78 -19.39 -28.68
CA THR A 552 -14.00 -18.72 -27.62
C THR A 552 -14.93 -18.27 -26.48
N PRO A 553 -14.58 -18.48 -25.20
CA PRO A 553 -13.27 -18.90 -24.66
C PRO A 553 -13.21 -20.38 -24.19
N PHE A 554 -14.09 -21.26 -24.69
CA PHE A 554 -14.17 -22.65 -24.26
C PHE A 554 -12.98 -23.48 -24.78
N ASP A 555 -12.51 -24.43 -23.98
CA ASP A 555 -11.40 -25.35 -24.31
C ASP A 555 -11.88 -26.57 -25.10
N GLY A 556 -13.18 -26.83 -25.06
CA GLY A 556 -13.81 -27.92 -25.78
C GLY A 556 -15.31 -27.95 -25.51
N TYR A 557 -15.95 -29.03 -25.95
CA TYR A 557 -17.34 -29.29 -25.66
C TYR A 557 -17.60 -30.75 -25.32
N TRP A 558 -18.69 -30.97 -24.60
CA TRP A 558 -19.33 -32.27 -24.46
C TRP A 558 -20.64 -32.26 -25.24
N ASP A 559 -20.92 -33.32 -25.98
CA ASP A 559 -22.14 -33.40 -26.80
C ASP A 559 -23.10 -34.48 -26.30
N PRO A 560 -23.79 -34.23 -25.16
CA PRO A 560 -24.76 -35.16 -24.63
C PRO A 560 -25.99 -35.31 -25.53
N ASN A 561 -26.26 -34.36 -26.43
CA ASN A 561 -27.32 -34.48 -27.44
C ASN A 561 -27.12 -35.74 -28.30
N LEU A 562 -25.91 -35.99 -28.83
CA LEU A 562 -25.63 -37.18 -29.65
C LEU A 562 -25.87 -38.52 -28.92
N VAL A 563 -25.79 -38.50 -27.58
CA VAL A 563 -26.00 -39.69 -26.76
C VAL A 563 -27.47 -40.07 -26.72
N VAL A 564 -28.39 -39.10 -26.64
CA VAL A 564 -29.82 -39.35 -26.34
C VAL A 564 -30.79 -38.93 -27.43
N ASP A 565 -30.37 -38.09 -28.38
CA ASP A 565 -31.16 -37.67 -29.54
C ASP A 565 -31.16 -38.79 -30.61
N ASN A 566 -32.30 -39.03 -31.22
CA ASN A 566 -32.49 -40.10 -32.19
C ASN A 566 -31.63 -39.90 -33.44
N ALA A 567 -31.53 -38.66 -33.90
CA ALA A 567 -30.56 -38.22 -34.89
C ALA A 567 -30.04 -36.84 -34.47
N GLN A 568 -28.84 -36.47 -34.92
CA GLN A 568 -28.20 -35.22 -34.49
C GLN A 568 -29.12 -34.01 -34.68
N ASP A 569 -29.35 -33.30 -33.58
CA ASP A 569 -30.26 -32.17 -33.47
C ASP A 569 -31.69 -32.47 -33.98
N SER A 570 -32.15 -33.72 -34.05
CA SER A 570 -33.52 -34.01 -34.50
C SER A 570 -34.57 -33.50 -33.52
N ASN A 571 -34.14 -33.24 -32.27
CA ASN A 571 -34.99 -32.90 -31.14
C ASN A 571 -35.99 -34.03 -30.84
N ARG A 572 -35.54 -35.29 -30.92
CA ARG A 572 -36.37 -36.46 -30.61
C ARG A 572 -35.58 -37.39 -29.71
N TRP A 573 -36.15 -37.79 -28.58
CA TRP A 573 -35.50 -38.78 -27.73
C TRP A 573 -35.46 -40.13 -28.44
N LYS A 574 -34.34 -40.84 -28.28
CA LYS A 574 -34.23 -42.26 -28.68
C LYS A 574 -35.33 -43.09 -28.01
N VAL A 575 -35.70 -44.17 -28.69
CA VAL A 575 -36.75 -45.11 -28.24
C VAL A 575 -36.27 -46.57 -28.19
N THR A 576 -35.00 -46.81 -28.54
CA THR A 576 -34.41 -48.15 -28.56
C THR A 576 -34.40 -48.74 -27.15
N GLY A 577 -35.08 -49.88 -26.95
CA GLY A 577 -35.20 -50.50 -25.63
C GLY A 577 -36.28 -49.88 -24.73
N GLY A 578 -37.14 -49.01 -25.27
CA GLY A 578 -38.19 -48.29 -24.53
C GLY A 578 -37.90 -46.79 -24.41
N ALA A 579 -38.72 -46.05 -23.67
CA ALA A 579 -38.56 -44.60 -23.51
C ALA A 579 -37.21 -44.21 -22.87
N TRP A 580 -36.57 -43.15 -23.38
CA TRP A 580 -35.31 -42.59 -22.87
C TRP A 580 -35.50 -41.34 -21.99
N THR A 581 -36.74 -40.90 -21.84
CA THR A 581 -37.16 -39.79 -20.97
C THR A 581 -38.54 -40.12 -20.40
N ASP A 582 -38.83 -39.62 -19.20
CA ASP A 582 -40.15 -39.73 -18.56
C ASP A 582 -40.97 -38.43 -18.69
N ASP A 583 -40.34 -37.31 -19.07
CA ASP A 583 -40.97 -35.97 -19.08
C ASP A 583 -40.61 -35.09 -20.28
N GLY A 584 -39.83 -35.63 -21.22
CA GLY A 584 -39.41 -34.96 -22.44
C GLY A 584 -38.27 -33.96 -22.28
N VAL A 585 -37.67 -33.85 -21.09
CA VAL A 585 -36.60 -32.87 -20.75
C VAL A 585 -35.43 -33.55 -20.07
N HIS A 586 -35.72 -34.34 -19.05
CA HIS A 586 -34.72 -35.06 -18.30
C HIS A 586 -34.51 -36.44 -18.93
N PRO A 587 -33.28 -36.95 -18.94
CA PRO A 587 -33.08 -38.37 -19.19
C PRO A 587 -33.95 -39.18 -18.22
N LYS A 588 -34.38 -40.36 -18.66
CA LYS A 588 -35.08 -41.30 -17.80
C LYS A 588 -34.27 -41.55 -16.52
N HIS A 589 -34.96 -41.94 -15.46
CA HIS A 589 -34.33 -42.30 -14.18
C HIS A 589 -35.08 -43.43 -13.45
N SER A 590 -36.12 -43.96 -14.09
CA SER A 590 -36.90 -45.11 -13.65
C SER A 590 -36.46 -46.35 -14.42
N ALA A 591 -36.46 -47.53 -13.80
CA ALA A 591 -36.05 -48.76 -14.47
C ALA A 591 -37.04 -49.15 -15.59
N PRO A 592 -36.57 -49.54 -16.80
CA PRO A 592 -35.19 -49.49 -17.26
C PRO A 592 -34.72 -48.07 -17.58
N ASP A 593 -33.59 -47.67 -17.00
CA ASP A 593 -33.04 -46.29 -17.04
C ASP A 593 -32.20 -46.05 -18.32
N ASN A 594 -32.80 -46.28 -19.48
CA ASN A 594 -32.09 -46.30 -20.76
C ASN A 594 -31.32 -45.00 -21.05
N GLY A 595 -31.99 -43.85 -20.88
CA GLY A 595 -31.40 -42.54 -21.17
C GLY A 595 -30.39 -42.09 -20.11
N GLY A 596 -30.68 -42.32 -18.82
CA GLY A 596 -29.78 -41.96 -17.73
C GLY A 596 -28.50 -42.80 -17.74
N ASP A 597 -28.60 -44.12 -17.94
CA ASP A 597 -27.43 -45.01 -17.97
C ASP A 597 -26.51 -44.73 -19.16
N ALA A 598 -27.08 -44.53 -20.35
CA ALA A 598 -26.30 -44.17 -21.54
C ALA A 598 -25.52 -42.85 -21.33
N LEU A 599 -26.17 -41.85 -20.74
CA LEU A 599 -25.56 -40.56 -20.49
C LEU A 599 -24.46 -40.63 -19.42
N ARG A 600 -24.66 -41.41 -18.35
CA ARG A 600 -23.66 -41.66 -17.30
C ARG A 600 -22.42 -42.37 -17.83
N ALA A 601 -22.61 -43.38 -18.69
CA ALA A 601 -21.48 -44.08 -19.32
C ALA A 601 -20.70 -43.15 -20.26
N ALA A 602 -21.41 -42.34 -21.05
CA ALA A 602 -20.80 -41.43 -22.02
C ALA A 602 -19.97 -40.32 -21.34
N ILE A 603 -20.48 -39.69 -20.27
CA ILE A 603 -19.73 -38.64 -19.57
C ILE A 603 -18.48 -39.19 -18.90
N ALA A 604 -18.55 -40.36 -18.25
CA ALA A 604 -17.40 -40.95 -17.58
C ALA A 604 -16.26 -41.21 -18.57
N SER A 605 -16.58 -41.78 -19.73
CA SER A 605 -15.60 -42.03 -20.78
C SER A 605 -15.05 -40.74 -21.40
N TRP A 606 -15.90 -39.74 -21.64
CA TRP A 606 -15.47 -38.47 -22.24
C TRP A 606 -14.58 -37.68 -21.29
N ALA A 607 -15.00 -37.50 -20.03
CA ALA A 607 -14.28 -36.71 -19.04
C ALA A 607 -12.94 -37.34 -18.65
N ALA A 608 -12.84 -38.67 -18.64
CA ALA A 608 -11.59 -39.38 -18.37
C ALA A 608 -10.61 -39.34 -19.56
N GLY A 609 -11.11 -39.11 -20.77
CA GLY A 609 -10.30 -38.99 -21.99
C GLY A 609 -9.63 -37.62 -22.17
N ILE A 610 -9.94 -36.66 -21.31
CA ILE A 610 -9.38 -35.31 -21.34
C ILE A 610 -8.11 -35.29 -20.48
N ALA A 611 -6.97 -34.95 -21.09
CA ALA A 611 -5.70 -34.82 -20.40
C ALA A 611 -5.64 -33.52 -19.58
N LEU A 612 -4.71 -33.48 -18.62
CA LEU A 612 -4.55 -32.40 -17.66
C LEU A 612 -3.41 -31.43 -17.97
#